data_AF-A0A431J2M9-F1
#
_entry.id   AF-A0A431J2M9-F1
#
_cell.length_a   1.000
_cell.length_b   1.000
_cell.length_c   1.000
_cell.angle_alpha   90.00
_cell.angle_beta   90.00
_cell.angle_gamma   90.00
#
_symmetry.space_group_name_H-M   'P 1'
#
loop_
_entity.id
_entity.type
_entity.pdbx_description
1 polymer ?
#
loop_
_entity_poly.entity_id
_entity_poly.type
_entity_poly.pdbx_seq_one_letter_code
_entity_poly.pdbx_strand_id
1 'polypeptide(L)'
;MISITEKTLQDLEFKTVLETIASRCNTDIGEEKALAIIPFKNKEELLINLKQTSEYLSSFSNNNAIPNHGFENINYELKFLAIEDSFLEVGSFKKIANLSETAITLIQFLKKFEDYYPNLYQKASQIDIVKLIIQRIDEVVDKFGIIKDNASPD
;
A
#
# COMPACT_ATOMS: atom_id res chain seq x y z
N MET A 1 19.11 2.79 -28.90
CA MET A 1 18.58 2.53 -27.53
C MET A 1 19.53 3.24 -26.58
N ILE A 2 19.07 4.23 -25.81
CA ILE A 2 19.94 4.96 -24.88
C ILE A 2 20.27 3.99 -23.73
N SER A 3 21.55 3.72 -23.51
CA SER A 3 22.01 2.92 -22.38
C SER A 3 22.33 3.87 -21.22
N ILE A 4 21.58 3.77 -20.13
CA ILE A 4 21.84 4.55 -18.91
C ILE A 4 22.78 3.72 -18.04
N THR A 5 24.03 4.16 -17.93
CA THR A 5 25.05 3.48 -17.14
C THR A 5 24.93 3.85 -15.66
N GLU A 6 25.45 2.99 -14.78
CA GLU A 6 25.52 3.31 -13.34
C GLU A 6 26.28 4.61 -13.07
N LYS A 7 27.39 4.83 -13.80
CA LYS A 7 28.14 6.08 -13.73
C LYS A 7 27.27 7.30 -14.07
N THR A 8 26.42 7.21 -15.10
CA THR A 8 25.49 8.30 -15.45
C THR A 8 24.52 8.61 -14.30
N LEU A 9 24.03 7.58 -13.60
CA LEU A 9 23.13 7.79 -12.44
C LEU A 9 23.85 8.42 -11.25
N GLN A 10 25.12 8.06 -11.04
CA GLN A 10 25.98 8.66 -10.01
C GLN A 10 26.27 10.13 -10.33
N ASP A 11 26.69 10.43 -11.57
CA ASP A 11 27.01 11.79 -12.04
C ASP A 11 25.79 12.74 -11.97
N LEU A 12 24.57 12.19 -12.10
CA LEU A 12 23.30 12.92 -11.98
C LEU A 12 22.73 12.96 -10.55
N GLU A 13 23.48 12.44 -9.57
CA GLU A 13 23.03 12.34 -8.18
C GLU A 13 21.66 11.67 -8.02
N PHE A 14 21.35 10.70 -8.89
CA PHE A 14 20.03 10.07 -8.91
C PHE A 14 19.67 9.43 -7.57
N LYS A 15 20.67 8.85 -6.89
CA LYS A 15 20.50 8.29 -5.54
C LYS A 15 19.98 9.33 -4.53
N THR A 16 20.49 10.56 -4.56
CA THR A 16 20.05 11.65 -3.68
C THR A 16 18.59 12.00 -3.92
N VAL A 17 18.13 11.95 -5.19
CA VAL A 17 16.73 12.14 -5.55
C VAL A 17 15.87 11.02 -4.95
N LEU A 18 16.31 9.76 -5.07
CA LEU A 18 15.60 8.62 -4.49
C LEU A 18 15.51 8.71 -2.97
N GLU A 19 16.61 9.03 -2.28
CA GLU A 19 16.65 9.24 -0.82
C GLU A 19 15.70 10.37 -0.39
N THR A 20 15.64 11.45 -1.16
CA THR A 20 14.71 12.57 -0.90
C THR A 20 13.26 12.11 -1.01
N ILE A 21 12.91 11.33 -2.05
CA ILE A 21 11.55 10.80 -2.23
C ILE A 21 11.22 9.81 -1.11
N ALA A 22 12.14 8.90 -0.80
CA ALA A 22 12.02 7.88 0.23
C ALA A 22 11.72 8.50 1.60
N SER A 23 12.39 9.59 1.96
CA SER A 23 12.13 10.36 3.21
C SER A 23 10.72 10.95 3.33
N ARG A 24 9.94 10.95 2.25
CA ARG A 24 8.56 11.45 2.19
C ARG A 24 7.53 10.33 2.09
N CYS A 25 7.95 9.06 2.07
CA CYS A 25 7.04 7.93 2.02
C CYS A 25 6.31 7.74 3.36
N ASN A 26 5.04 7.33 3.30
CA ASN A 26 4.20 7.10 4.48
C ASN A 26 4.39 5.69 5.09
N THR A 27 5.10 4.81 4.40
CA THR A 27 5.32 3.41 4.79
C THR A 27 6.76 3.02 4.47
N ASP A 28 7.31 2.11 5.26
CA ASP A 28 8.62 1.50 5.08
C ASP A 28 8.72 0.76 3.73
N ILE A 29 7.69 -0.01 3.35
CA ILE A 29 7.64 -0.67 2.04
C ILE A 29 7.63 0.36 0.90
N GLY A 30 6.99 1.52 1.12
CA GLY A 30 7.03 2.65 0.19
C GLY A 30 8.43 3.25 0.06
N GLU A 31 9.14 3.40 1.17
CA GLU A 31 10.53 3.88 1.23
C GLU A 31 11.46 2.94 0.45
N GLU A 32 11.40 1.63 0.72
CA GLU A 32 12.16 0.60 0.01
C GLU A 32 11.88 0.64 -1.50
N LYS A 33 10.61 0.77 -1.89
CA LYS A 33 10.22 0.88 -3.30
C LYS A 33 10.74 2.15 -3.95
N ALA A 34 10.76 3.28 -3.24
CA ALA A 34 11.30 4.53 -3.74
C ALA A 34 12.81 4.42 -4.01
N LEU A 35 13.56 3.81 -3.08
CA LEU A 35 15.00 3.57 -3.24
C LEU A 35 15.33 2.58 -4.37
N ALA A 36 14.42 1.68 -4.70
CA ALA A 36 14.57 0.69 -5.77
C ALA A 36 14.18 1.20 -7.17
N ILE A 37 13.73 2.46 -7.30
CA ILE A 37 13.34 3.02 -8.60
C ILE A 37 14.54 3.04 -9.55
N ILE A 38 14.32 2.57 -10.78
CA ILE A 38 15.27 2.67 -11.89
C ILE A 38 14.62 3.34 -13.09
N PRO A 39 15.39 3.96 -14.00
CA PRO A 39 14.82 4.50 -15.23
C PRO A 39 14.11 3.44 -16.06
N PHE A 40 12.87 3.72 -16.46
CA PHE A 40 12.07 2.83 -17.30
C PHE A 40 12.69 2.65 -18.68
N LYS A 41 12.82 1.40 -19.12
CA LYS A 41 13.26 1.04 -20.48
C LYS A 41 12.08 0.95 -21.45
N ASN A 42 10.90 0.63 -20.93
CA ASN A 42 9.67 0.48 -21.70
C ASN A 42 8.84 1.77 -21.65
N LYS A 43 8.44 2.28 -22.83
CA LYS A 43 7.67 3.52 -22.95
C LYS A 43 6.25 3.40 -22.39
N GLU A 44 5.58 2.27 -22.61
CA GLU A 44 4.21 2.05 -22.15
C GLU A 44 4.16 2.01 -20.62
N GLU A 45 5.10 1.28 -20.00
CA GLU A 45 5.26 1.24 -18.54
C GLU A 45 5.55 2.63 -17.97
N LEU A 46 6.47 3.38 -18.58
CA LEU A 46 6.77 4.77 -18.21
C LEU A 46 5.51 5.64 -18.23
N LEU A 47 4.75 5.59 -19.32
CA LEU A 47 3.56 6.43 -19.49
C LEU A 47 2.47 6.09 -18.48
N ILE A 48 2.27 4.80 -18.15
CA ILE A 48 1.31 4.39 -17.11
C ILE A 48 1.72 4.95 -15.74
N ASN A 49 3.00 4.82 -15.36
CA ASN A 49 3.50 5.34 -14.08
C ASN A 49 3.38 6.87 -14.01
N LEU A 50 3.72 7.59 -15.09
CA LEU A 50 3.56 9.05 -15.15
C LEU A 50 2.10 9.49 -14.99
N LYS A 51 1.16 8.78 -15.62
CA LYS A 51 -0.28 9.06 -15.45
C LYS A 51 -0.73 8.85 -14.01
N GLN A 52 -0.32 7.74 -13.39
CA GLN A 52 -0.63 7.47 -11.97
C GLN A 52 -0.07 8.56 -11.05
N THR A 53 1.17 9.02 -11.27
CA THR A 53 1.77 10.13 -10.52
C THR A 53 1.01 11.44 -10.72
N SER A 54 0.63 11.76 -11.97
CA SER A 54 -0.14 12.97 -12.28
C SER A 54 -1.53 12.94 -11.66
N GLU A 55 -2.22 11.79 -11.68
CA GLU A 55 -3.51 11.59 -11.03
C GLU A 55 -3.40 11.80 -9.51
N TYR A 56 -2.39 11.19 -8.89
CA TYR A 56 -2.15 11.36 -7.45
C TYR A 56 -1.87 12.83 -7.09
N LEU A 57 -1.02 13.53 -7.86
CA LEU A 57 -0.75 14.96 -7.66
C LEU A 57 -2.02 15.81 -7.82
N SER A 58 -2.85 15.50 -8.82
CA SER A 58 -4.09 16.24 -9.08
C SER A 58 -5.09 16.13 -7.93
N SER A 59 -5.03 15.04 -7.14
CA SER A 59 -5.92 14.83 -6.00
C SER A 59 -5.76 15.89 -4.90
N PHE A 60 -4.59 16.55 -4.80
CA PHE A 60 -4.38 17.65 -3.85
C PHE A 60 -5.07 18.96 -4.28
N SER A 61 -5.45 19.09 -5.54
CA SER A 61 -5.98 20.33 -6.11
C SER A 61 -7.49 20.30 -6.33
N ASN A 62 -8.13 19.14 -6.13
CA ASN A 62 -9.57 18.98 -6.30
C ASN A 62 -10.24 18.56 -4.98
N ASN A 63 -11.57 18.68 -4.89
CA ASN A 63 -12.33 18.32 -3.67
C ASN A 63 -12.38 16.81 -3.38
N ASN A 64 -11.62 15.99 -4.12
CA ASN A 64 -11.59 14.54 -4.03
C ASN A 64 -10.17 14.07 -3.67
N ALA A 65 -9.59 14.61 -2.61
CA ALA A 65 -8.27 14.17 -2.17
C ALA A 65 -8.27 12.66 -1.85
N ILE A 66 -7.24 11.96 -2.33
CA ILE A 66 -7.05 10.53 -2.03
C ILE A 66 -6.91 10.41 -0.50
N PRO A 67 -7.65 9.49 0.14
CA PRO A 67 -7.64 9.36 1.60
C PRO A 67 -6.27 8.87 2.11
N ASN A 68 -6.14 8.85 3.44
CA ASN A 68 -4.95 8.29 4.07
C ASN A 68 -4.73 6.84 3.61
N HIS A 69 -3.49 6.53 3.28
CA HIS A 69 -3.03 5.26 2.75
C HIS A 69 -1.76 4.78 3.49
N GLY A 70 -1.54 5.30 4.70
CA GLY A 70 -0.53 4.81 5.61
C GLY A 70 -1.01 3.52 6.28
N PHE A 71 -0.09 2.58 6.47
CA PHE A 71 -0.33 1.35 7.18
C PHE A 71 0.98 0.84 7.78
N GLU A 72 0.88 -0.01 8.80
CA GLU A 72 2.03 -0.70 9.37
C GLU A 72 2.37 -1.93 8.53
N ASN A 73 3.66 -2.17 8.28
CA ASN A 73 4.12 -3.37 7.62
C ASN A 73 3.70 -4.62 8.40
N ILE A 74 3.14 -5.59 7.68
CA ILE A 74 2.69 -6.87 8.24
C ILE A 74 3.53 -8.08 7.76
N ASN A 75 4.74 -7.87 7.23
CA ASN A 75 5.61 -8.95 6.74
C ASN A 75 5.92 -9.99 7.82
N TYR A 76 6.06 -9.54 9.08
CA TYR A 76 6.22 -10.44 10.22
C TYR A 76 4.99 -11.33 10.38
N GLU A 77 3.80 -10.73 10.40
CA GLU A 77 2.53 -11.42 10.55
C GLU A 77 2.27 -12.40 9.39
N LEU A 78 2.50 -11.97 8.14
CA LEU A 78 2.35 -12.83 6.96
C LEU A 78 3.29 -14.03 7.00
N LYS A 79 4.54 -13.83 7.46
CA LYS A 79 5.51 -14.92 7.61
C LYS A 79 5.05 -15.92 8.67
N PHE A 80 4.55 -15.45 9.80
CA PHE A 80 4.06 -16.32 10.87
C PHE A 80 2.79 -17.06 10.45
N LEU A 81 1.82 -16.41 9.79
CA LEU A 81 0.62 -17.07 9.26
C LEU A 81 0.90 -18.25 8.33
N ALA A 82 2.06 -18.27 7.67
CA ALA A 82 2.49 -19.38 6.81
C ALA A 82 3.11 -20.57 7.57
N ILE A 83 3.39 -20.42 8.86
CA ILE A 83 4.01 -21.44 9.72
C ILE A 83 2.89 -22.16 10.49
N GLU A 84 2.79 -23.47 10.31
CA GLU A 84 1.88 -24.34 11.06
C GLU A 84 2.20 -24.30 12.56
N ASP A 85 1.17 -24.39 13.42
CA ASP A 85 1.25 -24.28 14.88
C ASP A 85 1.84 -22.96 15.42
N SER A 86 1.90 -21.92 14.60
CA SER A 86 2.24 -20.56 15.06
C SER A 86 1.01 -19.81 15.58
N PHE A 87 1.27 -18.78 16.38
CA PHE A 87 0.23 -17.87 16.86
C PHE A 87 0.65 -16.42 16.63
N LEU A 88 -0.34 -15.55 16.48
CA LEU A 88 -0.17 -14.10 16.43
C LEU A 88 -0.72 -13.48 17.70
N GLU A 89 -0.11 -12.39 18.13
CA GLU A 89 -0.62 -11.58 19.23
C GLU A 89 -1.79 -10.71 18.76
N VAL A 90 -2.61 -10.23 19.69
CA VAL A 90 -3.77 -9.38 19.38
C VAL A 90 -3.37 -8.13 18.59
N GLY A 91 -2.21 -7.54 18.90
CA GLY A 91 -1.67 -6.39 18.17
C GLY A 91 -1.44 -6.68 16.68
N SER A 92 -1.01 -7.89 16.33
CA SER A 92 -0.82 -8.33 14.94
C SER A 92 -2.14 -8.42 14.18
N PHE A 93 -3.20 -8.95 14.80
CA PHE A 93 -4.53 -8.95 14.18
C PHE A 93 -5.05 -7.53 13.94
N LYS A 94 -4.82 -6.60 14.87
CA LYS A 94 -5.19 -5.19 14.69
C LYS A 94 -4.51 -4.56 13.48
N LYS A 95 -3.22 -4.83 13.26
CA LYS A 95 -2.52 -4.34 12.05
C LYS A 95 -3.12 -4.90 10.77
N ILE A 96 -3.43 -6.20 10.74
CA ILE A 96 -4.06 -6.86 9.59
C ILE A 96 -5.45 -6.24 9.30
N ALA A 97 -6.26 -6.02 10.34
CA ALA A 97 -7.56 -5.37 10.21
C ALA A 97 -7.42 -3.95 9.65
N ASN A 98 -6.56 -3.12 10.23
CA ASN A 98 -6.30 -1.76 9.78
C ASN A 98 -5.84 -1.70 8.32
N LEU A 99 -4.89 -2.57 7.91
CA LEU A 99 -4.46 -2.65 6.51
C LEU A 99 -5.61 -3.04 5.59
N SER A 100 -6.41 -4.01 5.99
CA SER A 100 -7.57 -4.46 5.21
C SER A 100 -8.59 -3.33 5.05
N GLU A 101 -8.88 -2.56 6.10
CA GLU A 101 -9.77 -1.39 6.05
C GLU A 101 -9.22 -0.30 5.13
N THR A 102 -7.94 0.03 5.25
CA THR A 102 -7.26 1.01 4.38
C THR A 102 -7.34 0.59 2.91
N ALA A 103 -7.05 -0.68 2.60
CA ALA A 103 -7.13 -1.20 1.24
C ALA A 103 -8.55 -1.11 0.68
N ILE A 104 -9.56 -1.54 1.44
CA ILE A 104 -10.97 -1.47 1.04
C ILE A 104 -11.39 -0.02 0.78
N THR A 105 -11.02 0.89 1.68
CA THR A 105 -11.31 2.32 1.56
C THR A 105 -10.74 2.90 0.26
N LEU A 106 -9.48 2.59 -0.05
CA LEU A 106 -8.81 3.06 -1.26
C LEU A 106 -9.42 2.46 -2.53
N ILE A 107 -9.71 1.16 -2.56
CA ILE A 107 -10.33 0.50 -3.72
C ILE A 107 -11.71 1.11 -3.99
N GLN A 108 -12.53 1.30 -2.96
CA GLN A 108 -13.86 1.91 -3.09
C GLN A 108 -13.79 3.37 -3.52
N PHE A 109 -12.85 4.13 -2.96
CA PHE A 109 -12.61 5.51 -3.35
C PHE A 109 -12.24 5.61 -4.83
N LEU A 110 -11.24 4.84 -5.28
CA LEU A 110 -10.77 4.88 -6.66
C LEU A 110 -11.84 4.40 -7.65
N LYS A 111 -12.69 3.44 -7.25
CA LYS A 111 -13.86 3.05 -8.03
C LYS A 111 -14.88 4.17 -8.15
N LYS A 112 -15.18 4.88 -7.05
CA LYS A 112 -16.13 6.00 -7.05
C LYS A 112 -15.65 7.16 -7.93
N PHE A 113 -14.34 7.36 -8.02
CA PHE A 113 -13.72 8.45 -8.77
C PHE A 113 -12.95 7.94 -10.00
N GLU A 114 -13.42 6.86 -10.64
CA GLU A 114 -12.73 6.25 -11.78
C GLU A 114 -12.57 7.19 -12.98
N ASP A 115 -13.53 8.09 -13.20
CA ASP A 115 -13.45 9.13 -14.25
C ASP A 115 -12.32 10.14 -13.99
N TYR A 116 -11.96 10.36 -12.72
CA TYR A 116 -10.90 11.29 -12.33
C TYR A 116 -9.54 10.61 -12.20
N TYR A 117 -9.53 9.33 -11.77
CA TYR A 117 -8.31 8.57 -11.49
C TYR A 117 -8.30 7.20 -12.21
N PRO A 118 -8.45 7.15 -13.54
CA PRO A 118 -8.64 5.90 -14.27
C PRO A 118 -7.41 4.97 -14.18
N ASN A 119 -6.19 5.51 -14.19
CA ASN A 119 -4.98 4.67 -14.15
C ASN A 119 -4.69 4.14 -12.74
N LEU A 120 -5.00 4.91 -11.70
CA LEU A 120 -4.97 4.44 -10.32
C LEU A 120 -6.08 3.41 -10.05
N TYR A 121 -7.29 3.65 -10.55
CA TYR A 121 -8.39 2.69 -10.43
C TYR A 121 -8.08 1.37 -11.13
N GLN A 122 -7.54 1.41 -12.35
CA GLN A 122 -7.14 0.21 -13.07
C GLN A 122 -6.18 -0.67 -12.24
N LYS A 123 -5.22 -0.05 -11.55
CA LYS A 123 -4.29 -0.76 -10.65
C LYS A 123 -5.00 -1.33 -9.43
N ALA A 124 -5.85 -0.54 -8.77
CA ALA A 124 -6.58 -0.98 -7.58
C ALA A 124 -7.63 -2.07 -7.87
N SER A 125 -8.20 -2.07 -9.07
CA SER A 125 -9.24 -3.02 -9.51
C SER A 125 -8.76 -4.47 -9.62
N GLN A 126 -7.45 -4.70 -9.55
CA GLN A 126 -6.84 -6.03 -9.53
C GLN A 126 -6.94 -6.71 -8.15
N ILE A 127 -7.34 -5.97 -7.12
CA ILE A 127 -7.43 -6.44 -5.74
C ILE A 127 -8.90 -6.60 -5.36
N ASP A 128 -9.28 -7.80 -4.93
CA ASP A 128 -10.62 -8.06 -4.44
C ASP A 128 -10.87 -7.44 -3.05
N ILE A 129 -12.08 -6.93 -2.84
CA ILE A 129 -12.53 -6.46 -1.53
C ILE A 129 -12.89 -7.67 -0.67
N VAL A 130 -12.09 -7.93 0.37
CA VAL A 130 -12.30 -9.05 1.31
C VAL A 130 -12.65 -8.53 2.69
N LYS A 131 -13.93 -8.25 2.94
CA LYS A 131 -14.43 -7.82 4.26
C LYS A 131 -14.36 -8.91 5.34
N LEU A 132 -14.28 -10.18 4.92
CA LEU A 132 -14.28 -11.33 5.82
C LEU A 132 -13.12 -11.28 6.82
N ILE A 133 -11.95 -10.76 6.42
CA ILE A 133 -10.78 -10.66 7.29
C ILE A 133 -11.10 -9.81 8.53
N ILE A 134 -11.67 -8.62 8.31
CA ILE A 134 -12.05 -7.70 9.39
C ILE A 134 -13.15 -8.33 10.27
N GLN A 135 -14.17 -8.91 9.65
CA GLN A 135 -15.29 -9.54 10.36
C GLN A 135 -14.81 -10.65 11.30
N ARG A 136 -13.91 -11.52 10.86
CA ARG A 136 -13.38 -12.61 11.69
C ARG A 136 -12.50 -12.11 12.84
N ILE A 137 -11.76 -11.02 12.63
CA ILE A 137 -10.96 -10.40 13.69
C ILE A 137 -11.90 -9.75 14.72
N ASP A 138 -12.92 -9.04 14.26
CA ASP A 138 -13.92 -8.37 15.12
C ASP A 138 -14.79 -9.35 15.91
N GLU A 139 -14.95 -10.60 15.46
CA GLU A 139 -15.64 -11.65 16.23
C GLU A 139 -14.86 -12.04 17.49
N VAL A 140 -13.53 -11.96 17.45
CA VAL A 140 -12.63 -12.47 18.50
C VAL A 140 -12.04 -11.35 19.34
N VAL A 141 -11.81 -10.17 18.76
CA VAL A 141 -11.14 -9.02 19.38
C VAL A 141 -12.07 -7.82 19.41
N ASP A 142 -12.16 -7.13 20.54
CA ASP A 142 -12.93 -5.90 20.65
C ASP A 142 -12.17 -4.65 20.19
N LYS A 143 -12.84 -3.50 20.15
CA LYS A 143 -12.27 -2.21 19.73
C LYS A 143 -11.10 -1.71 20.61
N PHE A 144 -10.93 -2.27 21.80
CA PHE A 144 -9.85 -1.95 22.73
C PHE A 144 -8.68 -2.93 22.61
N GLY A 145 -8.78 -3.97 21.77
CA GLY A 145 -7.77 -5.01 21.65
C GLY A 145 -7.86 -6.06 22.75
N ILE A 146 -9.03 -6.23 23.37
CA ILE A 146 -9.29 -7.27 24.37
C ILE A 146 -9.99 -8.43 23.67
N ILE A 147 -9.56 -9.66 23.96
CA ILE A 147 -10.20 -10.88 23.46
C ILE A 147 -11.60 -10.96 24.08
N LYS A 148 -12.62 -11.17 23.26
CA LYS A 148 -14.00 -11.27 23.72
C LYS A 148 -14.24 -12.59 24.43
N ASP A 149 -15.09 -12.58 25.45
CA ASP A 149 -15.42 -13.77 26.24
C ASP A 149 -16.07 -14.89 25.41
N ASN A 150 -16.64 -14.56 24.24
CA ASN A 150 -17.26 -15.50 23.31
C ASN A 150 -16.34 -15.88 22.13
N ALA A 151 -15.03 -15.63 22.22
CA ALA A 151 -14.06 -15.94 21.19
C ALA A 151 -13.91 -17.45 20.92
N SER A 152 -14.24 -18.30 21.89
CA SER A 152 -14.32 -19.75 21.75
C SER A 152 -15.74 -20.24 22.04
N PRO A 153 -16.27 -21.20 21.27
CA PRO A 153 -17.37 -22.03 21.74
C PRO A 153 -16.88 -22.87 22.93
N ASP A 154 -17.71 -23.00 23.96
CA ASP A 154 -17.55 -24.07 24.96
C ASP A 154 -17.65 -25.46 24.30
#